data_AF-A0A2K1YD98-F1
#
_entry.id   AF-A0A2K1YD98-F1
#
_cell.length_a   1.000
_cell.length_b   1.000
_cell.length_c   1.000
_cell.angle_alpha   90.00
_cell.angle_beta   90.00
_cell.angle_gamma   90.00
#
_symmetry.space_group_name_H-M   'P 1'
#
loop_
_entity.id
_entity.type
_entity.pdbx_description
1 polymer ?
#
loop_
_entity_poly.entity_id
_entity_poly.type
_entity_poly.pdbx_seq_one_letter_code
_entity_poly.pdbx_strand_id
1 'polypeptide(L)'
;MGNKPHIFLQVDGPLTSLRLGTQLVVVGSSRKAASEILKTHDRELSGRCVPNVPFAKDPKLNGDSIAWTVECTDRWKFFRSRIRNELFLVIIFLIKIKKNTKEKEKLLYIQKTFHIKLSLI
;
A
#
# COMPACT_ATOMS: atom_id res chain seq x y z
N MET A 1 14.16 1.39 -13.65
CA MET A 1 14.14 2.64 -12.87
C MET A 1 15.28 2.56 -11.85
N GLY A 2 16.14 3.58 -11.76
CA GLY A 2 17.32 3.54 -10.88
C GLY A 2 17.00 3.63 -9.39
N ASN A 3 18.02 3.79 -8.55
CA ASN A 3 17.92 3.73 -7.08
C ASN A 3 17.12 4.88 -6.42
N LYS A 4 16.72 5.93 -7.16
CA LYS A 4 15.98 7.10 -6.63
C LYS A 4 14.85 7.53 -7.57
N PRO A 5 13.78 6.73 -7.71
CA PRO A 5 12.71 7.00 -8.66
C PRO A 5 11.92 8.28 -8.35
N HIS A 6 11.93 8.75 -7.10
CA HIS A 6 11.22 9.95 -6.67
C HIS A 6 11.87 11.25 -7.16
N ILE A 7 13.17 11.25 -7.48
CA ILE A 7 13.87 12.44 -7.99
C ILE A 7 13.56 12.66 -9.46
N PHE A 8 13.55 11.57 -10.25
CA PHE A 8 13.32 11.60 -11.69
C PHE A 8 12.00 12.31 -12.05
N LEU A 9 10.94 12.09 -11.27
CA LEU A 9 9.61 12.65 -11.54
C LEU A 9 9.46 14.13 -11.14
N GLN A 10 10.42 14.70 -10.41
CA GLN A 10 10.32 16.05 -9.85
C GLN A 10 10.94 17.12 -10.75
N VAL A 11 11.76 16.71 -11.73
CA VAL A 11 12.53 17.61 -12.61
C VAL A 11 11.66 18.19 -13.74
N ASP A 12 10.66 17.44 -14.20
CA ASP A 12 9.91 17.73 -15.43
C ASP A 12 8.63 18.56 -15.21
N GLY A 13 8.47 19.18 -14.05
CA GLY A 13 7.33 20.05 -13.71
C GLY A 13 6.21 19.36 -12.91
N PRO A 14 5.16 20.11 -12.49
CA PRO A 14 4.13 19.61 -11.56
C PRO A 14 3.18 18.56 -12.15
N LEU A 15 3.06 18.52 -13.48
CA LEU A 15 2.33 17.50 -14.25
C LEU A 15 3.22 17.05 -15.42
N THR A 16 3.49 15.76 -15.52
CA THR A 16 4.37 15.20 -16.54
C THR A 16 3.75 13.95 -17.16
N SER A 17 3.77 13.85 -18.48
CA SER A 17 3.35 12.64 -19.19
C SER A 17 4.52 11.66 -19.34
N LEU A 18 4.35 10.43 -18.89
CA LEU A 18 5.32 9.35 -18.97
C LEU A 18 4.72 8.15 -19.68
N ARG A 19 5.44 7.60 -20.66
CA ARG A 19 5.03 6.36 -21.33
C ARG A 19 5.74 5.15 -20.68
N LEU A 20 4.96 4.27 -20.07
CA LEU A 20 5.41 3.01 -19.47
C LEU A 20 5.03 1.85 -20.39
N GLY A 21 5.94 1.47 -21.29
CA GLY A 21 5.64 0.46 -22.32
C GLY A 21 4.57 0.97 -23.29
N THR A 22 3.41 0.32 -23.28
CA THR A 22 2.21 0.71 -24.07
C THR A 22 1.28 1.65 -23.31
N GLN A 23 1.49 1.86 -22.01
CA GLN A 23 0.62 2.69 -21.17
C GLN A 23 1.13 4.13 -21.12
N LEU A 24 0.28 5.09 -21.47
CA LEU A 24 0.53 6.51 -21.17
C LEU A 24 0.02 6.82 -19.76
N VAL A 25 0.84 7.47 -18.94
CA VAL A 25 0.54 7.84 -17.56
C VAL A 25 0.83 9.32 -17.36
N VAL A 26 -0.07 10.03 -16.66
CA VAL A 26 0.16 11.42 -16.23
C VAL A 26 0.52 11.40 -14.76
N VAL A 27 1.64 12.04 -14.41
CA VAL A 27 2.21 12.07 -13.06
C VAL A 27 2.06 13.48 -12.48
N GLY A 28 1.33 13.59 -11.37
CA GLY A 28 1.31 14.79 -10.54
C GLY A 28 2.45 14.76 -9.52
N SER A 29 3.59 15.36 -9.84
CA SER A 29 4.83 15.27 -9.04
C SER A 29 4.88 16.24 -7.84
N SER A 30 3.98 17.22 -7.80
CA SER A 30 3.91 18.24 -6.75
C SER A 30 2.77 17.98 -5.77
N ARG A 31 2.94 18.42 -4.52
CA ARG A 31 1.89 18.33 -3.48
C ARG A 31 0.59 19.01 -3.91
N LYS A 32 0.68 20.16 -4.59
CA LYS A 32 -0.48 20.91 -5.07
C LYS A 32 -1.23 20.10 -6.15
N ALA A 33 -0.51 19.61 -7.17
CA ALA A 33 -1.11 18.79 -8.22
C ALA A 33 -1.74 17.51 -7.67
N ALA A 34 -1.03 16.79 -6.78
CA ALA A 34 -1.57 15.59 -6.14
C ALA A 34 -2.84 15.89 -5.32
N SER A 35 -2.85 17.02 -4.59
CA SER A 35 -4.04 17.43 -3.83
C SER A 35 -5.21 17.77 -4.75
N GLU A 36 -4.98 18.44 -5.87
CA GLU A 36 -6.04 18.77 -6.83
C GLU A 36 -6.60 17.52 -7.51
N ILE A 37 -5.73 16.60 -7.95
CA ILE A 37 -6.10 15.32 -8.56
C ILE A 37 -6.97 14.47 -7.61
N LEU A 38 -6.61 14.41 -6.33
CA LEU A 38 -7.31 13.55 -5.36
C LEU A 38 -8.52 14.22 -4.70
N LYS A 39 -8.68 15.55 -4.82
CA LYS A 39 -9.74 16.30 -4.11
C LYS A 39 -11.14 15.96 -4.62
N THR A 40 -11.31 15.88 -5.94
CA THR A 40 -12.63 15.76 -6.57
C THR A 40 -13.20 14.35 -6.54
N HIS A 41 -12.40 13.35 -6.14
CA HIS A 41 -12.78 11.93 -6.21
C HIS A 41 -13.35 11.55 -7.58
N ASP A 42 -12.87 12.21 -8.64
CA ASP A 42 -13.30 11.98 -10.01
C ASP A 42 -13.12 10.50 -10.36
N ARG A 43 -14.12 9.87 -10.94
CA ARG A 43 -14.10 8.44 -11.27
C ARG A 43 -13.01 8.08 -12.27
N GLU A 44 -12.66 8.98 -13.19
CA GLU A 44 -11.62 8.76 -14.18
C GLU A 44 -10.22 8.76 -13.53
N LEU A 45 -9.99 9.64 -12.54
CA LEU A 45 -8.71 9.79 -11.84
C LEU A 45 -8.58 8.89 -10.60
N SER A 46 -9.71 8.60 -9.94
CA SER A 46 -9.80 7.80 -8.72
C SER A 46 -10.27 6.37 -8.99
N GLY A 47 -10.44 6.03 -10.27
CA GLY A 47 -10.77 4.70 -10.74
C GLY A 47 -9.68 3.69 -10.40
N ARG A 48 -10.08 2.43 -10.20
CA ARG A 48 -9.13 1.34 -9.99
C ARG A 48 -8.50 0.96 -11.32
N CYS A 49 -7.20 1.22 -11.47
CA CYS A 49 -6.40 0.63 -12.55
C CYS A 49 -5.75 -0.67 -12.03
N VAL A 50 -6.18 -1.82 -12.54
CA VAL A 50 -5.49 -3.09 -12.30
C VAL A 50 -4.48 -3.25 -13.43
N PRO A 51 -3.16 -3.30 -13.14
CA PRO A 51 -2.17 -3.55 -14.17
C PRO A 51 -2.49 -4.84 -14.91
N ASN A 52 -2.25 -4.89 -16.22
CA ASN A 52 -2.44 -6.10 -17.02
C ASN A 52 -1.36 -7.13 -16.64
N VAL A 53 -1.55 -7.81 -15.52
CA VAL A 53 -0.70 -8.89 -15.03
C VAL A 53 -1.27 -10.23 -15.50
N PRO A 54 -0.43 -11.23 -15.79
CA PRO A 54 -0.92 -12.56 -16.10
C PRO A 54 -1.75 -13.06 -14.91
N PHE A 55 -3.01 -13.33 -15.20
CA PHE A 55 -3.98 -13.86 -14.27
C PHE A 55 -3.58 -15.25 -13.76
N ALA A 56 -4.22 -15.70 -12.67
CA ALA A 56 -4.06 -17.06 -12.18
C ALA A 56 -4.37 -18.06 -13.30
N LYS A 57 -3.62 -19.17 -13.32
CA LYS A 57 -3.79 -20.24 -14.33
C LYS A 57 -5.24 -20.75 -14.41
N ASP A 58 -5.96 -20.75 -13.29
CA ASP A 58 -7.39 -21.02 -13.26
C ASP A 58 -8.18 -19.70 -13.39
N PRO A 59 -8.94 -19.51 -14.49
CA PRO A 59 -9.76 -18.33 -14.71
C PRO A 59 -10.74 -18.00 -13.58
N LYS A 60 -11.24 -19.01 -12.86
CA LYS A 60 -12.23 -18.83 -11.79
C LYS A 60 -11.67 -18.06 -10.60
N LEU A 61 -10.39 -18.25 -10.30
CA LEU A 61 -9.71 -17.60 -9.17
C LEU A 61 -9.47 -16.09 -9.39
N ASN A 62 -9.59 -15.61 -10.64
CA ASN A 62 -9.38 -14.20 -10.96
C ASN A 62 -10.54 -13.31 -10.51
N GLY A 63 -11.78 -13.84 -10.57
CA GLY A 63 -12.97 -13.14 -10.10
C GLY A 63 -13.02 -12.99 -8.58
N ASP A 64 -12.43 -13.94 -7.86
CA ASP A 64 -12.42 -13.99 -6.39
C ASP A 64 -11.30 -13.14 -5.77
N SER A 65 -10.35 -12.67 -6.58
CA SER A 65 -9.24 -11.86 -6.08
C SER A 65 -9.69 -10.44 -5.72
N ILE A 66 -9.73 -10.13 -4.42
CA ILE A 66 -10.02 -8.76 -3.96
C ILE A 66 -8.95 -7.77 -4.44
N ALA A 67 -7.70 -8.23 -4.53
CA ALA A 67 -6.53 -7.43 -4.91
C ALA A 67 -6.36 -7.28 -6.43
N TRP A 68 -6.83 -8.25 -7.24
CA TRP A 68 -6.59 -8.28 -8.69
C TRP A 68 -7.84 -8.39 -9.57
N THR A 69 -9.05 -8.40 -8.99
CA THR A 69 -10.28 -8.33 -9.80
C THR A 69 -10.40 -6.96 -10.49
N VAL A 70 -10.65 -6.99 -11.80
CA VAL A 70 -10.85 -5.78 -12.62
C VAL A 70 -12.22 -5.17 -12.32
N GLU A 71 -13.21 -5.98 -11.98
CA GLU A 71 -14.58 -5.55 -11.79
C GLU A 71 -14.84 -5.11 -10.34
N CYS A 72 -15.29 -3.86 -10.17
CA CYS A 72 -15.74 -3.34 -8.87
C CYS A 72 -17.22 -3.66 -8.62
N THR A 73 -17.57 -4.95 -8.64
CA THR A 73 -18.94 -5.43 -8.37
C THR A 73 -19.40 -5.09 -6.95
N ASP A 74 -20.72 -5.13 -6.69
CA ASP A 74 -21.23 -4.88 -5.34
C ASP A 74 -20.75 -5.91 -4.32
N ARG A 75 -20.53 -7.16 -4.76
CA ARG A 75 -19.86 -8.19 -3.96
C ARG A 75 -18.44 -7.76 -3.57
N TRP A 76 -17.67 -7.22 -4.51
CA TRP A 76 -16.33 -6.71 -4.21
C TRP A 76 -16.36 -5.52 -3.24
N LYS A 77 -17.28 -4.57 -3.43
CA LYS A 77 -17.45 -3.42 -2.51
C LYS A 77 -17.81 -3.89 -1.10
N PHE A 78 -18.74 -4.83 -0.98
CA PHE A 78 -19.13 -5.45 0.29
C PHE A 78 -17.93 -6.07 0.98
N PHE A 79 -17.18 -6.92 0.29
CA PHE A 79 -16.02 -7.60 0.88
C PHE A 79 -14.91 -6.60 1.28
N ARG A 80 -14.62 -5.60 0.43
CA ARG A 80 -13.64 -4.55 0.73
C ARG A 80 -14.03 -3.72 1.95
N SER A 81 -15.32 -3.40 2.11
CA SER A 81 -15.84 -2.70 3.28
C SER A 81 -15.64 -3.51 4.55
N ARG A 82 -16.01 -4.80 4.52
CA ARG A 82 -15.83 -5.71 5.67
C ARG A 82 -14.36 -5.89 6.04
N ILE A 83 -13.47 -6.11 5.07
CA ILE A 83 -12.02 -6.20 5.33
C ILE A 83 -11.50 -4.91 5.99
N ARG A 84 -11.90 -3.75 5.47
CA ARG A 84 -11.45 -2.45 6.01
C ARG A 84 -11.87 -2.26 7.46
N ASN A 85 -13.12 -2.54 7.77
CA ASN A 85 -13.69 -2.24 9.08
C ASN A 85 -13.29 -3.28 10.14
N GLU A 86 -13.24 -4.56 9.76
CA GLU A 86 -13.09 -5.66 10.73
C GLU A 86 -11.65 -6.20 10.77
N LEU A 87 -11.05 -6.45 9.60
CA LEU A 87 -9.80 -7.22 9.53
C LEU A 87 -8.55 -6.34 9.67
N PHE A 88 -8.54 -5.15 9.07
CA PHE A 88 -7.34 -4.30 9.10
C PHE A 88 -7.02 -3.77 10.50
N LEU A 89 -8.02 -3.45 11.32
CA LEU A 89 -7.79 -3.01 12.70
C LEU A 89 -7.16 -4.13 13.53
N VAL A 90 -7.71 -5.35 13.43
CA VAL A 90 -7.19 -6.53 14.14
C VAL A 90 -5.78 -6.88 13.67
N ILE A 91 -5.54 -6.93 12.36
CA ILE A 91 -4.21 -7.26 11.81
C ILE A 91 -3.17 -6.21 12.22
N ILE A 92 -3.48 -4.91 12.12
CA ILE A 92 -2.56 -3.85 12.56
C ILE A 92 -2.26 -3.98 14.06
N PHE A 93 -3.29 -4.24 14.87
CA PHE A 93 -3.13 -4.43 16.31
C PHE A 93 -2.26 -5.64 16.65
N LEU A 94 -2.52 -6.80 16.03
CA LEU A 94 -1.72 -8.01 16.21
C LEU A 94 -0.27 -7.83 15.75
N ILE A 95 -0.04 -7.12 14.64
CA ILE A 95 1.32 -6.77 14.18
C ILE A 95 2.02 -5.88 15.22
N LYS A 96 1.31 -4.91 15.80
CA LYS A 96 1.86 -4.03 16.83
C LYS A 96 2.23 -4.80 18.10
N ILE A 97 1.39 -5.74 18.55
CA ILE A 97 1.71 -6.63 19.66
C ILE A 97 2.95 -7.45 19.34
N LYS A 98 2.97 -8.14 18.19
CA LYS A 98 4.09 -9.00 17.79
C LYS A 98 5.42 -8.25 17.71
N LYS A 99 5.42 -7.00 17.22
CA LYS A 99 6.62 -6.14 17.21
C LYS A 99 7.09 -5.81 18.61
N ASN A 100 6.20 -5.35 19.50
CA ASN A 100 6.54 -5.03 20.89
C ASN A 100 7.07 -6.25 21.65
N THR A 101 6.48 -7.44 21.45
CA THR A 101 6.95 -8.67 22.09
C THR A 101 8.38 -9.00 21.63
N LYS A 102 8.65 -8.94 20.32
CA LYS A 102 10.01 -9.17 19.79
C LYS A 102 11.03 -8.16 20.29
N GLU A 103 10.64 -6.89 20.46
CA GLU A 103 11.52 -5.85 21.02
C GLU A 103 11.84 -6.13 22.50
N LYS A 104 10.83 -6.49 23.30
CA LYS A 104 11.02 -6.89 24.70
C LYS A 104 11.90 -8.13 24.85
N GLU A 105 11.72 -9.14 24.00
CA GLU A 105 12.56 -10.34 23.98
C GLU A 105 14.03 -10.01 23.66
N LYS A 106 14.27 -9.13 22.68
CA LYS A 106 15.62 -8.67 22.35
C LYS A 106 16.26 -7.90 23.50
N LEU A 107 15.51 -7.02 24.16
CA LEU A 107 16.01 -6.26 25.32
C LEU A 107 16.34 -7.20 26.49
N LEU A 108 15.49 -8.21 26.75
CA LEU A 108 15.73 -9.20 27.80
C LEU A 108 16.98 -10.04 27.50
N TYR A 109 17.20 -10.41 26.23
CA TYR A 109 18.42 -11.12 25.82
C TYR A 109 19.67 -10.27 26.10
N ILE A 110 19.67 -9.01 25.68
CA ILE A 110 20.79 -8.08 25.93
C ILE A 110 21.02 -7.90 27.44
N GLN A 111 19.97 -7.73 28.24
CA GLN A 111 20.09 -7.61 29.70
C GLN A 111 20.75 -8.83 30.36
N LYS A 112 20.35 -10.04 29.95
CA LYS A 112 20.94 -11.30 30.45
C LYS A 112 22.39 -11.46 30.02
N THR A 113 22.72 -11.11 28.78
CA THR A 113 24.09 -11.25 28.25
C THR A 113 25.08 -10.27 28.87
N PHE A 114 24.64 -9.05 29.21
CA PHE A 114 25.54 -8.00 29.70
C PHE A 114 25.39 -7.68 31.20
N HIS A 115 24.58 -8.44 31.95
CA HIS A 115 24.34 -8.24 33.40
C HIS A 115 23.94 -6.80 33.78
N ILE A 116 23.20 -6.11 32.90
CA ILE A 116 22.79 -4.71 33.11
C ILE A 116 21.50 -4.69 33.95
N LYS A 117 21.57 -4.20 35.20
CA LYS A 117 20.38 -3.88 36.02
C LYS A 117 19.84 -2.53 35.61
N LEU A 118 18.61 -2.48 35.07
CA LEU A 118 17.85 -1.23 34.99
C LEU A 118 16.80 -1.23 36.11
N SER A 119 16.88 -0.25 37.00
CA SER A 119 15.78 0.08 37.92
C SER A 119 14.60 0.60 37.09
N LEU A 120 13.46 -0.06 37.19
CA LEU A 120 12.23 0.26 36.46
C LEU A 120 11.74 1.68 36.80
N ILE A 121 11.41 2.43 35.74
CA ILE A 121 10.33 3.43 35.74
C ILE A 121 9.18 2.80 34.94
#